data_AF-A0AAD3N7Q7-F1
#
_entry.id   AF-A0AAD3N7Q7-F1
#
_cell.length_a   1.000
_cell.length_b   1.000
_cell.length_c   1.000
_cell.angle_alpha   90.00
_cell.angle_beta   90.00
_cell.angle_gamma   90.00
#
_symmetry.space_group_name_H-M   'P 1'
#
loop_
_entity.id
_entity.type
_entity.pdbx_description
1 polymer ?
#
loop_
_entity_poly.entity_id
_entity_poly.type
_entity_poly.pdbx_seq_one_letter_code
_entity_poly.pdbx_strand_id
1 'polypeptide(L)'
;MSLSAVHGTLSSLKSCQTDIGTGMDIVTDVAMDLAEAHDGEVNPGIKEMEAMILECAQLDREINYFVDVVQQVTAEVATQQPEAMFSLSDKVKEQFTERIAGLSDADLHRHQKVVAFKDSIKNSLNQANQETAENMEELDEDIAVTQSQVNFTCPLTQVEMVNPVKNKKCNHYYDEAAILGLIKTRHSQKKKCRCPVESEKLLRRAELQ
;
A
#
# COMPACT_ATOMS: atom_id res chain seq x y z
N MET A 1 -7.54 -19.71 39.21
CA MET A 1 -7.64 -19.76 37.74
C MET A 1 -7.50 -21.19 37.28
N SER A 2 -8.25 -21.66 36.28
CA SER A 2 -8.08 -23.00 35.70
C SER A 2 -7.18 -22.94 34.46
N LEU A 3 -6.49 -24.05 34.15
CA LEU A 3 -5.69 -24.16 32.92
C LEU A 3 -6.54 -23.98 31.65
N SER A 4 -7.81 -24.42 31.67
CA SER A 4 -8.74 -24.19 30.57
C SER A 4 -8.99 -22.70 30.29
N ALA A 5 -9.08 -21.87 31.32
CA ALA A 5 -9.23 -20.42 31.15
C ALA A 5 -7.96 -19.81 30.54
N VAL A 6 -6.78 -20.26 30.97
CA VAL A 6 -5.49 -19.82 30.40
C VAL A 6 -5.40 -20.15 28.91
N HIS A 7 -5.76 -21.37 28.50
CA HIS A 7 -5.79 -21.74 27.08
C HIS A 7 -6.79 -20.92 26.25
N GLY A 8 -7.96 -20.61 26.82
CA GLY A 8 -8.93 -19.71 26.19
C GLY A 8 -8.34 -18.33 25.94
N THR A 9 -7.73 -17.72 26.96
CA THR A 9 -7.08 -16.41 26.83
C THR A 9 -5.92 -16.41 25.84
N LEU A 10 -5.10 -17.47 25.81
CA LEU A 10 -4.04 -17.61 24.80
C LEU A 10 -4.58 -17.68 23.37
N SER A 11 -5.73 -18.35 23.18
CA SER A 11 -6.37 -18.43 21.86
C SER A 11 -6.85 -17.04 21.40
N SER A 12 -7.43 -16.25 22.31
CA SER A 12 -7.79 -14.85 22.03
C SER A 12 -6.57 -13.98 21.71
N LEU A 13 -5.45 -14.17 22.42
CA LEU A 13 -4.21 -13.46 22.15
C LEU A 13 -3.64 -13.80 20.75
N LYS A 14 -3.69 -15.07 20.33
CA LYS A 14 -3.33 -15.48 18.96
C LYS A 14 -4.25 -14.89 17.90
N SER A 15 -5.53 -14.68 18.21
CA SER A 15 -6.42 -13.96 17.30
C SER A 15 -5.95 -12.51 17.12
N CYS A 16 -5.62 -11.82 18.21
CA CYS A 16 -5.07 -10.47 18.16
C CYS A 16 -3.75 -10.39 17.37
N GLN A 17 -2.91 -11.44 17.44
CA GLN A 17 -1.71 -11.55 16.61
C GLN A 17 -2.03 -11.54 15.09
N THR A 18 -3.13 -12.17 14.68
CA THR A 18 -3.59 -12.12 13.28
C THR A 18 -3.98 -10.70 12.86
N ASP A 19 -4.59 -9.94 13.78
CA ASP A 19 -4.92 -8.53 13.56
C ASP A 19 -3.65 -7.67 13.41
N ILE A 20 -2.59 -7.95 14.18
CA ILE A 20 -1.28 -7.29 14.01
C ILE A 20 -0.71 -7.57 12.61
N GLY A 21 -0.80 -8.83 12.15
CA GLY A 21 -0.38 -9.21 10.80
C GLY A 21 -1.15 -8.43 9.73
N THR A 22 -2.46 -8.21 9.92
CA THR A 22 -3.29 -7.38 9.03
C THR A 22 -2.88 -5.92 9.10
N GLY A 23 -2.57 -5.41 10.30
CA GLY A 23 -2.04 -4.05 10.49
C GLY A 23 -0.75 -3.81 9.73
N MET A 24 0.17 -4.78 9.70
CA MET A 24 1.39 -4.69 8.90
C MET A 24 1.14 -4.60 7.39
N ASP A 25 0.11 -5.30 6.88
CA ASP A 25 -0.27 -5.21 5.46
C ASP A 25 -0.79 -3.80 5.15
N ILE A 26 -1.67 -3.26 6.00
CA ILE A 26 -2.19 -1.88 5.86
C ILE A 26 -1.05 -0.85 5.90
N VAL A 27 -0.10 -0.98 6.82
CA VAL A 27 1.07 -0.08 6.90
C VAL A 27 1.90 -0.14 5.61
N THR A 28 2.02 -1.33 5.02
CA THR A 28 2.71 -1.49 3.74
C THR A 28 1.97 -0.81 2.61
N ASP A 29 0.65 -1.01 2.50
CA ASP A 29 -0.19 -0.39 1.47
C ASP A 29 -0.13 1.14 1.56
N VAL A 30 -0.28 1.70 2.76
CA VAL A 30 -0.18 3.16 2.97
C VAL A 30 1.21 3.69 2.61
N ALA A 31 2.27 2.96 2.94
CA ALA A 31 3.62 3.37 2.57
C ALA A 31 3.86 3.34 1.05
N MET A 32 3.23 2.39 0.34
CA MET A 32 3.26 2.32 -1.11
C MET A 32 2.52 3.51 -1.74
N ASP A 33 1.31 3.82 -1.28
CA ASP A 33 0.56 5.00 -1.72
C ASP A 33 1.38 6.30 -1.51
N LEU A 34 2.07 6.41 -0.38
CA LEU A 34 2.95 7.55 -0.08
C LEU A 34 4.18 7.63 -0.97
N ALA A 35 4.71 6.49 -1.42
CA ALA A 35 5.84 6.41 -2.35
C ALA A 35 5.44 6.78 -3.77
N GLU A 36 4.23 6.39 -4.20
CA GLU A 36 3.70 6.69 -5.54
C GLU A 36 3.25 8.14 -5.69
N ALA A 37 2.80 8.79 -4.61
CA ALA A 37 2.28 10.15 -4.65
C ALA A 37 3.34 11.26 -4.82
N HIS A 38 4.65 10.95 -4.80
CA HIS A 38 5.70 11.96 -4.74
C HIS A 38 6.70 11.87 -5.91
N ASP A 39 6.94 12.99 -6.60
CA ASP A 39 7.91 13.15 -7.70
C ASP A 39 9.37 13.09 -7.19
N GLY A 40 9.85 11.91 -6.82
CA GLY A 40 11.29 11.60 -6.70
C GLY A 40 11.99 11.86 -5.35
N GLU A 41 11.45 12.70 -4.45
CA GLU A 41 11.95 12.74 -3.06
C GLU A 41 11.25 11.71 -2.15
N VAL A 42 12.02 11.10 -1.22
CA VAL A 42 11.51 10.14 -0.25
C VAL A 42 10.57 10.85 0.73
N ASN A 43 9.27 10.53 0.66
CA ASN A 43 8.27 11.06 1.57
C ASN A 43 8.64 10.74 3.04
N PRO A 44 8.70 11.74 3.94
CA PRO A 44 9.05 11.50 5.35
C PRO A 44 8.09 10.53 6.05
N GLY A 45 6.84 10.44 5.60
CA GLY A 45 5.85 9.48 6.09
C GLY A 45 6.26 8.01 5.88
N ILE A 46 7.09 7.70 4.88
CA ILE A 46 7.60 6.34 4.66
C ILE A 46 8.45 5.88 5.86
N LYS A 47 9.24 6.79 6.46
CA LYS A 47 10.02 6.46 7.66
C LYS A 47 9.14 6.22 8.88
N GLU A 48 8.03 6.94 8.98
CA GLU A 48 7.03 6.72 10.04
C GLU A 48 6.37 5.35 9.87
N MET A 49 6.03 4.97 8.62
CA MET A 49 5.51 3.63 8.33
C MET A 49 6.55 2.53 8.58
N GLU A 50 7.84 2.78 8.29
CA GLU A 50 8.92 1.85 8.60
C GLU A 50 9.08 1.63 10.12
N ALA A 51 8.96 2.70 10.92
CA ALA A 51 8.96 2.59 12.37
C ALA A 51 7.74 1.78 12.86
N MET A 52 6.55 2.08 12.33
CA MET A 52 5.32 1.41 12.72
C MET A 52 5.33 -0.09 12.40
N ILE A 53 5.81 -0.50 11.22
CA ILE A 53 5.90 -1.93 10.88
C ILE A 53 6.91 -2.68 11.75
N LEU A 54 8.00 -2.01 12.18
CA LEU A 54 8.96 -2.58 13.13
C LEU A 54 8.35 -2.76 14.53
N GLU A 55 7.57 -1.80 15.01
CA GLU A 55 6.82 -1.93 16.27
C GLU A 55 5.80 -3.07 16.21
N CYS A 56 5.06 -3.21 15.10
CA CYS A 56 4.17 -4.35 14.88
C CYS A 56 4.96 -5.67 14.90
N ALA A 57 6.16 -5.72 14.31
CA ALA A 57 6.98 -6.92 14.26
C ALA A 57 7.52 -7.30 15.63
N GLN A 58 7.82 -6.30 16.46
CA GLN A 58 8.17 -6.50 17.86
C GLN A 58 6.99 -7.11 18.63
N LEU A 59 5.78 -6.55 18.49
CA LEU A 59 4.59 -7.07 19.16
C LEU A 59 4.24 -8.50 18.71
N ASP A 60 4.32 -8.80 17.41
CA ASP A 60 4.11 -10.17 16.91
C ASP A 60 5.10 -11.17 17.53
N ARG A 61 6.38 -10.80 17.56
CA ARG A 61 7.46 -11.59 18.18
C ARG A 61 7.20 -11.81 19.67
N GLU A 62 6.87 -10.74 20.41
CA GLU A 62 6.60 -10.80 21.85
C GLU A 62 5.39 -11.68 22.17
N ILE A 63 4.30 -11.59 21.38
CA ILE A 63 3.14 -12.47 21.55
C ILE A 63 3.52 -13.93 21.34
N ASN A 64 4.29 -14.25 20.29
CA ASN A 64 4.77 -15.62 20.05
C ASN A 64 5.55 -16.15 21.26
N TYR A 65 6.52 -15.38 21.77
CA TYR A 65 7.29 -15.79 22.93
C TYR A 65 6.45 -15.91 24.20
N PHE A 66 5.51 -14.99 24.43
CA PHE A 66 4.64 -15.05 25.58
C PHE A 66 3.76 -16.29 25.55
N VAL A 67 3.15 -16.59 24.40
CA VAL A 67 2.37 -17.81 24.17
C VAL A 67 3.22 -19.05 24.48
N ASP A 68 4.43 -19.14 23.90
CA ASP A 68 5.33 -20.27 24.11
C ASP A 68 5.67 -20.47 25.59
N VAL A 69 6.03 -19.38 26.29
CA VAL A 69 6.36 -19.42 27.72
C VAL A 69 5.16 -19.88 28.54
N VAL A 70 3.97 -19.31 28.31
CA VAL A 70 2.77 -19.74 29.03
C VAL A 70 2.46 -21.22 28.77
N GLN A 71 2.58 -21.68 27.52
CA GLN A 71 2.37 -23.09 27.18
C GLN A 71 3.38 -24.02 27.87
N GLN A 72 4.66 -23.64 27.90
CA GLN A 72 5.70 -24.41 28.58
C GLN A 72 5.44 -24.48 30.09
N VAL A 73 5.26 -23.32 30.75
CA VAL A 73 5.07 -23.27 32.21
C VAL A 73 3.76 -23.96 32.62
N THR A 74 2.69 -23.82 31.84
CA THR A 74 1.43 -24.53 32.12
C THR A 74 1.57 -26.05 31.98
N ALA A 75 2.31 -26.55 31.00
CA ALA A 75 2.61 -27.98 30.85
C ALA A 75 3.44 -28.51 32.03
N GLU A 76 4.44 -27.76 32.48
CA GLU A 76 5.25 -28.11 33.66
C GLU A 76 4.38 -28.18 34.93
N VAL A 77 3.55 -27.17 35.19
CA VAL A 77 2.67 -27.10 36.36
C VAL A 77 1.61 -28.19 36.34
N ALA A 78 1.11 -28.59 35.16
CA ALA A 78 0.12 -29.66 35.04
C ALA A 78 0.63 -31.04 35.52
N THR A 79 1.95 -31.22 35.56
CA THR A 79 2.60 -32.46 36.03
C THR A 79 3.03 -32.41 37.51
N GLN A 80 2.89 -31.26 38.16
CA GLN A 80 3.35 -31.01 39.52
C GLN A 80 2.18 -31.04 40.53
N GLN A 81 2.50 -30.83 41.82
CA GLN A 81 1.48 -30.75 42.87
C GLN A 81 0.60 -29.49 42.70
N PRO A 82 -0.66 -29.49 43.17
CA PRO A 82 -1.61 -28.39 42.97
C PRO A 82 -1.08 -27.02 43.42
N GLU A 83 -0.19 -27.00 44.41
CA GLU A 83 0.43 -25.79 44.96
C GLU A 83 1.37 -25.08 43.96
N ALA A 84 1.91 -25.80 42.97
CA ALA A 84 2.74 -25.21 41.92
C ALA A 84 1.96 -24.19 41.08
N MET A 85 0.63 -24.32 41.00
CA MET A 85 -0.24 -23.38 40.29
C MET A 85 -0.23 -21.98 40.89
N PHE A 86 0.08 -21.82 42.18
CA PHE A 86 0.19 -20.50 42.81
C PHE A 86 1.41 -19.71 42.32
N SER A 87 2.45 -20.40 41.84
CA SER A 87 3.67 -19.78 41.29
C SER A 87 3.61 -19.53 39.78
N LEU A 88 2.52 -19.93 39.10
CA LEU A 88 2.42 -19.91 37.64
C LEU A 88 2.67 -18.51 37.06
N SER A 89 2.01 -17.49 37.61
CA SER A 89 2.15 -16.11 37.13
C SER A 89 3.60 -15.63 37.24
N ASP A 90 4.24 -15.89 38.37
CA ASP A 90 5.60 -15.39 38.63
C ASP A 90 6.60 -16.08 37.71
N LYS A 91 6.49 -17.40 37.53
CA LYS A 91 7.30 -18.16 36.57
C LYS A 91 7.14 -17.68 35.14
N VAL A 92 5.91 -17.42 34.69
CA VAL A 92 5.65 -16.88 33.34
C VAL A 92 6.31 -15.52 33.19
N LYS A 93 6.16 -14.61 34.17
CA LYS A 93 6.77 -13.29 34.12
C LYS A 93 8.29 -13.35 34.08
N GLU A 94 8.90 -14.17 34.93
CA GLU A 94 10.35 -14.36 35.01
C GLU A 94 10.91 -14.90 33.69
N GLN A 95 10.39 -16.04 33.22
CA GLN A 95 10.86 -16.66 31.97
C GLN A 95 10.61 -15.78 30.75
N PHE A 96 9.47 -15.09 30.67
CA PHE A 96 9.20 -14.17 29.57
C PHE A 96 10.17 -12.98 29.58
N THR A 97 10.40 -12.38 30.76
CA THR A 97 11.31 -11.22 30.88
C THR A 97 12.74 -11.60 30.52
N GLU A 98 13.26 -12.73 31.03
CA GLU A 98 14.58 -13.24 30.65
C GLU A 98 14.68 -13.51 29.15
N ARG A 99 13.65 -14.14 28.56
CA ARG A 99 13.63 -14.49 27.15
C ARG A 99 13.62 -13.27 26.25
N ILE A 100 12.85 -12.23 26.58
CA ILE A 100 12.81 -10.97 25.81
C ILE A 100 14.11 -10.17 25.99
N ALA A 101 14.70 -10.14 27.19
CA ALA A 101 15.94 -9.41 27.45
C ALA A 101 17.14 -9.94 26.64
N GLY A 102 17.11 -11.20 26.21
CA GLY A 102 18.13 -11.80 25.37
C GLY A 102 17.97 -11.54 23.86
N LEU A 103 16.87 -10.90 23.43
CA LEU A 103 16.59 -10.67 22.01
C LEU A 103 17.25 -9.40 21.49
N SER A 104 17.67 -9.44 20.23
CA SER A 104 18.14 -8.25 19.52
C SER A 104 17.05 -7.68 18.63
N ASP A 105 16.97 -6.35 18.54
CA ASP A 105 16.09 -5.68 17.58
C ASP A 105 16.57 -5.81 16.13
N ALA A 106 17.83 -6.24 15.93
CA ALA A 106 18.34 -6.60 14.62
C ALA A 106 17.51 -7.72 13.97
N ASP A 107 16.96 -8.65 14.76
CA ASP A 107 16.14 -9.74 14.24
C ASP A 107 14.76 -9.28 13.74
N LEU A 108 14.26 -8.11 14.18
CA LEU A 108 13.00 -7.56 13.66
C LEU A 108 13.07 -7.28 12.16
N HIS A 109 14.26 -6.93 11.67
CA HIS A 109 14.52 -6.67 10.25
C HIS A 109 14.46 -7.94 9.39
N ARG A 110 14.45 -9.12 10.02
CA ARG A 110 14.33 -10.43 9.35
C ARG A 110 12.88 -10.92 9.34
N HIS A 111 11.95 -10.22 10.00
CA HIS A 111 10.53 -10.56 9.99
C HIS A 111 10.00 -10.50 8.55
N GLN A 112 9.27 -11.53 8.13
CA GLN A 112 8.85 -11.69 6.72
C GLN A 112 8.11 -10.46 6.17
N LYS A 113 7.20 -9.86 6.97
CA LYS A 113 6.46 -8.67 6.54
C LYS A 113 7.30 -7.39 6.52
N VAL A 114 8.32 -7.28 7.37
CA VAL A 114 9.25 -6.14 7.38
C VAL A 114 10.16 -6.20 6.15
N VAL A 115 10.64 -7.39 5.79
CA VAL A 115 11.41 -7.60 4.57
C VAL A 115 10.56 -7.26 3.35
N ALA A 116 9.34 -7.79 3.27
CA ALA A 116 8.41 -7.50 2.17
C ALA A 116 8.13 -6.00 2.04
N PHE A 117 7.89 -5.29 3.15
CA PHE A 117 7.74 -3.84 3.16
C PHE A 117 8.95 -3.12 2.55
N LYS A 118 10.17 -3.43 3.03
CA LYS A 118 11.39 -2.77 2.54
C LYS A 118 11.62 -3.03 1.05
N ASP A 119 11.36 -4.25 0.60
CA ASP A 119 11.49 -4.63 -0.80
C ASP A 119 10.46 -3.91 -1.68
N SER A 120 9.19 -3.84 -1.26
CA SER A 120 8.13 -3.14 -1.99
C SER A 120 8.45 -1.65 -2.16
N ILE A 121 8.87 -0.98 -1.08
CA ILE A 121 9.23 0.44 -1.11
C ILE A 121 10.46 0.69 -1.99
N LYS A 122 11.49 -0.15 -1.87
CA LYS A 122 12.69 -0.06 -2.71
C LYS A 122 12.35 -0.23 -4.19
N ASN A 123 11.48 -1.17 -4.53
CA ASN A 123 11.07 -1.42 -5.91
C ASN A 123 10.28 -0.24 -6.49
N SER A 124 9.36 0.34 -5.71
CA SER A 124 8.58 1.52 -6.11
C SER A 124 9.50 2.73 -6.37
N LEU A 125 10.44 3.02 -5.47
CA LEU A 125 11.43 4.09 -5.63
C LEU A 125 12.37 3.89 -6.82
N ASN A 126 12.73 2.64 -7.16
CA ASN A 126 13.60 2.35 -8.30
C ASN A 126 12.88 2.54 -9.65
N GLN A 127 11.59 2.21 -9.72
CA GLN A 127 10.78 2.47 -10.92
C GLN A 127 10.65 3.98 -11.19
N ALA A 128 10.46 4.79 -10.15
CA ALA A 128 10.43 6.25 -10.28
C ALA A 128 11.76 6.84 -10.79
N ASN A 129 12.92 6.24 -10.42
CA ASN A 129 14.23 6.71 -10.88
C ASN A 129 14.60 6.25 -12.30
N GLN A 130 14.09 5.11 -12.77
CA GLN A 130 14.31 4.64 -14.15
C GLN A 130 13.58 5.48 -15.21
N GLU A 131 12.60 6.32 -14.83
CA GLU A 131 12.00 7.28 -15.77
C GLU A 131 12.89 8.49 -16.07
N THR A 132 14.00 8.70 -15.34
CA THR A 132 14.89 9.87 -15.54
C THR A 132 16.26 9.56 -16.13
N ALA A 133 16.66 8.30 -16.25
CA ALA A 133 17.93 7.91 -16.84
C ALA A 133 17.76 6.73 -17.80
N GLU A 134 17.98 7.03 -19.09
CA GLU A 134 18.34 6.09 -20.14
C GLU A 134 17.21 5.20 -20.70
N ASN A 135 16.44 5.80 -21.61
CA ASN A 135 15.76 5.05 -22.65
C ASN A 135 16.72 4.91 -23.85
N MET A 136 17.66 3.96 -23.76
CA MET A 136 18.35 3.44 -24.93
C MET A 136 18.60 1.94 -24.76
N GLU A 137 17.91 1.20 -25.62
CA GLU A 137 18.20 -0.16 -26.08
C GLU A 137 17.71 -1.35 -25.23
N GLU A 138 16.76 -2.07 -25.86
CA GLU A 138 16.59 -3.54 -25.90
C GLU A 138 16.39 -4.26 -24.55
N LEU A 139 15.25 -4.90 -24.27
CA LEU A 139 14.68 -6.01 -25.02
C LEU A 139 13.32 -6.43 -24.43
N ASP A 140 12.56 -7.12 -25.27
CA ASP A 140 11.54 -8.15 -25.00
C ASP A 140 10.06 -7.77 -24.77
N GLU A 141 9.24 -8.45 -25.56
CA GLU A 141 7.79 -8.33 -25.70
C GLU A 141 7.08 -9.00 -24.52
N ASP A 142 6.83 -8.26 -23.44
CA ASP A 142 5.67 -8.52 -22.58
C ASP A 142 4.74 -7.31 -22.67
N ILE A 143 3.55 -7.52 -23.26
CA ILE A 143 2.47 -6.52 -23.24
C ILE A 143 2.09 -6.29 -21.77
N ALA A 144 2.68 -5.27 -21.16
CA ALA A 144 2.20 -4.69 -19.93
C ALA A 144 0.88 -3.98 -20.25
N VAL A 145 -0.21 -4.39 -19.60
CA VAL A 145 -1.46 -3.62 -19.61
C VAL A 145 -1.20 -2.37 -18.77
N THR A 146 -0.70 -1.32 -19.42
CA THR A 146 -0.52 -0.01 -18.80
C THR A 146 -1.89 0.52 -18.41
N GLN A 147 -2.07 0.91 -17.14
CA GLN A 147 -3.23 1.66 -16.72
C GLN A 147 -3.23 2.97 -17.53
N SER A 148 -4.19 3.11 -18.44
CA SER A 148 -4.35 4.36 -19.19
C SER A 148 -4.70 5.46 -18.19
N GLN A 149 -3.74 6.34 -17.87
CA GLN A 149 -4.01 7.55 -17.09
C GLN A 149 -5.10 8.34 -17.82
N VAL A 150 -6.29 8.39 -17.22
CA VAL A 150 -7.41 9.17 -17.73
C VAL A 150 -7.19 10.63 -17.34
N ASN A 151 -6.71 11.42 -18.29
CA ASN A 151 -6.57 12.87 -18.09
C ASN A 151 -7.97 13.52 -18.01
N PHE A 152 -8.34 14.02 -16.84
CA PHE A 152 -9.61 14.71 -16.60
C PHE A 152 -9.58 16.20 -16.99
N THR A 153 -8.42 16.72 -17.37
CA THR A 153 -8.26 18.12 -17.79
C THR A 153 -8.62 18.31 -19.26
N CYS A 154 -9.50 19.27 -19.53
CA CYS A 154 -9.89 19.63 -20.88
C CYS A 154 -8.72 20.28 -21.64
N PRO A 155 -8.35 19.78 -22.84
CA PRO A 155 -7.27 20.36 -23.64
C PRO A 155 -7.51 21.82 -24.08
N LEU A 156 -8.76 22.28 -24.03
CA LEU A 156 -9.15 23.63 -24.44
C LEU A 156 -9.18 24.64 -23.30
N THR A 157 -9.65 24.23 -22.13
CA THR A 157 -9.83 25.13 -20.98
C THR A 157 -8.74 24.96 -19.94
N GLN A 158 -7.95 23.89 -20.02
CA GLN A 158 -6.89 23.54 -19.05
C GLN A 158 -7.41 23.42 -17.60
N VAL A 159 -8.71 23.16 -17.46
CA VAL A 159 -9.37 22.85 -16.19
C VAL A 159 -10.07 21.50 -16.29
N GLU A 160 -10.47 20.94 -15.15
CA GLU A 160 -11.22 19.69 -15.09
C GLU A 160 -12.52 19.77 -15.91
N MET A 161 -12.80 18.72 -16.69
CA MET A 161 -14.00 18.61 -17.52
C MET A 161 -15.23 18.39 -16.63
N VAL A 162 -16.27 19.22 -16.81
CA VAL A 162 -17.54 19.05 -16.08
C VAL A 162 -18.48 18.11 -16.84
N ASN A 163 -18.54 18.25 -18.17
CA ASN A 163 -19.32 17.37 -19.05
C ASN A 163 -18.41 16.83 -20.16
N PRO A 164 -17.70 15.70 -19.92
CA PRO A 164 -16.75 15.17 -20.89
C PRO A 164 -17.48 14.58 -22.10
N VAL A 165 -17.10 15.03 -23.30
CA VAL A 165 -17.56 14.50 -24.59
C VAL A 165 -16.37 14.07 -25.44
N LYS A 166 -16.53 12.98 -26.19
CA LYS A 166 -15.49 12.33 -26.99
C LYS A 166 -15.73 12.53 -28.47
N ASN A 167 -14.69 12.91 -29.22
CA ASN A 167 -14.75 12.83 -30.69
C ASN A 167 -14.54 11.38 -31.15
N LYS A 168 -15.55 10.75 -31.76
CA LYS A 168 -15.48 9.35 -32.22
C LYS A 168 -14.39 9.07 -33.26
N LYS A 169 -13.82 10.10 -33.92
CA LYS A 169 -12.78 9.91 -34.95
C LYS A 169 -11.35 9.83 -34.41
N CYS A 170 -11.07 10.51 -33.31
CA CYS A 170 -9.73 10.60 -32.73
C CYS A 170 -9.67 10.21 -31.26
N ASN A 171 -10.83 9.89 -30.67
CA ASN A 171 -10.98 9.46 -29.29
C ASN A 171 -10.54 10.46 -28.21
N HIS A 172 -10.26 11.71 -28.57
CA HIS A 172 -9.95 12.78 -27.61
C HIS A 172 -11.20 13.32 -26.91
N TYR A 173 -11.04 13.66 -25.62
CA TYR A 173 -12.08 14.16 -24.73
C TYR A 173 -11.98 15.67 -24.54
N TYR A 174 -13.13 16.32 -24.34
CA TYR A 174 -13.25 17.76 -24.12
C TYR A 174 -14.42 18.05 -23.20
N ASP A 175 -14.41 19.22 -22.55
CA ASP A 175 -15.62 19.77 -21.95
C ASP A 175 -16.63 20.18 -23.05
N GLU A 176 -17.88 19.75 -22.90
CA GLU A 176 -18.94 19.95 -23.89
C GLU A 176 -19.15 21.43 -24.25
N ALA A 177 -19.19 22.32 -23.26
CA ALA A 177 -19.45 23.74 -23.51
C ALA A 177 -18.29 24.38 -24.29
N ALA A 178 -17.05 24.04 -23.91
CA ALA A 178 -15.85 24.53 -24.57
C ALA A 178 -15.76 24.07 -26.04
N ILE A 179 -15.98 22.78 -26.29
CA ILE A 179 -15.83 22.21 -27.64
C ILE A 179 -16.95 22.65 -28.58
N LEU A 180 -18.19 22.75 -28.09
CA LEU A 180 -19.31 23.28 -28.88
C LEU A 180 -19.11 24.76 -29.21
N GLY A 181 -18.57 25.55 -28.27
CA GLY A 181 -18.18 26.94 -28.48
C GLY A 181 -17.14 27.10 -29.60
N LEU A 182 -16.11 26.25 -29.59
CA LEU A 182 -15.08 26.23 -30.63
C LEU A 182 -15.66 25.89 -32.01
N ILE A 183 -16.48 24.84 -32.11
CA ILE A 183 -17.12 24.42 -33.36
C ILE A 183 -17.99 25.56 -33.92
N LYS A 184 -18.81 26.20 -33.06
CA LYS A 184 -19.68 27.31 -33.45
C LYS A 184 -18.88 28.51 -33.97
N THR A 185 -17.76 28.83 -33.30
CA THR A 185 -16.87 29.94 -33.68
C THR A 185 -16.16 29.68 -35.00
N ARG A 186 -15.69 28.45 -35.25
CA ARG A 186 -15.09 28.11 -36.55
C ARG A 186 -16.11 28.10 -37.68
N HIS A 187 -17.32 27.62 -37.40
CA HIS A 187 -18.42 27.64 -38.35
C HIS A 187 -18.82 29.07 -38.76
N SER A 188 -18.90 30.01 -37.81
CA SER A 188 -19.18 31.42 -38.13
C SER A 188 -18.07 32.07 -38.98
N GLN A 189 -16.82 31.64 -38.80
CA GLN A 189 -15.67 32.05 -39.62
C GLN A 189 -15.60 31.34 -40.99
N LYS A 190 -16.58 30.50 -41.36
CA LYS A 190 -16.56 29.63 -42.56
C LYS A 190 -15.31 28.74 -42.65
N LYS A 191 -14.71 28.38 -41.50
CA LYS A 191 -13.52 27.52 -41.41
C LYS A 191 -13.90 26.13 -40.92
N LYS A 192 -13.16 25.11 -41.37
CA LYS A 192 -13.28 23.75 -40.85
C LYS A 192 -12.72 23.71 -39.43
N CYS A 193 -13.46 23.09 -38.50
CA CYS A 193 -12.96 22.86 -37.15
C CYS A 193 -12.08 21.60 -37.14
N ARG A 194 -10.92 21.72 -36.51
CA ARG A 194 -9.94 20.65 -36.33
C ARG A 194 -9.86 20.27 -34.86
N CYS A 195 -9.45 19.05 -34.59
CA CYS A 195 -9.22 18.55 -33.25
C CYS A 195 -8.08 19.36 -32.58
N PRO A 196 -8.30 19.92 -31.37
CA PRO A 196 -7.29 20.69 -30.64
C PRO A 196 -6.07 19.88 -30.21
N VAL A 197 -6.25 18.59 -29.96
CA VAL A 197 -5.16 17.68 -29.56
C VAL A 197 -4.35 17.21 -30.78
N GLU A 198 -5.01 17.05 -31.93
CA GLU A 198 -4.42 16.53 -33.16
C GLU A 198 -5.04 17.23 -34.39
N SER A 199 -4.29 18.15 -35.01
CA SER A 199 -4.84 19.08 -36.01
C SER A 199 -5.31 18.43 -37.33
N GLU A 200 -4.92 17.18 -37.60
CA GLU A 200 -5.30 16.47 -38.83
C GLU A 200 -6.77 16.03 -38.84
N LYS A 201 -7.34 15.77 -37.66
CA LYS A 201 -8.68 15.20 -37.53
C LYS A 201 -9.74 16.29 -37.55
N LEU A 202 -10.75 16.13 -38.40
CA LEU A 202 -11.90 17.04 -38.43
C LEU A 202 -12.79 16.81 -37.20
N LEU A 203 -13.34 17.92 -36.70
CA LEU A 203 -14.22 17.94 -35.54
C LEU A 203 -15.59 18.49 -35.96
N ARG A 204 -16.65 17.71 -35.73
CA ARG A 204 -18.04 18.12 -35.99
C ARG A 204 -18.92 17.79 -34.80
N ARG A 205 -19.97 18.58 -34.59
CA ARG A 205 -20.92 18.37 -33.49
C ARG A 205 -21.56 16.98 -33.50
N ALA A 206 -21.91 16.45 -34.68
CA ALA A 206 -22.51 15.12 -34.82
C ALA A 206 -21.55 13.96 -34.49
N GLU A 207 -20.26 14.25 -34.28
CA GLU A 207 -19.20 13.28 -34.02
C GLU A 207 -18.79 13.24 -32.54
N LEU A 208 -19.44 14.07 -31.70
CA LEU A 208 -19.28 14.08 -30.25
C LEU A 208 -20.27 13.11 -29.60
N GLN A 209 -19.81 12.32 -28.64
CA GLN A 209 -20.61 11.42 -27.80
C GLN A 209 -20.15 11.48 -26.35
#